data_AF-A0A840FCM9-F1
#
_entry.id   AF-A0A840FCM9-F1
#
_cell.length_a   1.000
_cell.length_b   1.000
_cell.length_c   1.000
_cell.angle_alpha   90.00
_cell.angle_beta   90.00
_cell.angle_gamma   90.00
#
_symmetry.space_group_name_H-M   'P 1'
#
loop_
_entity.id
_entity.type
_entity.pdbx_description
1 polymer ?
#
loop_
_entity_poly.entity_id
_entity_poly.type
_entity_poly.pdbx_seq_one_letter_code
_entity_poly.pdbx_strand_id
1 'polypeptide(L)'
;MRHTKHDYALQPGGRSAYPSTMQFDDLLRRYFATDDPGAITPGAMTAGIERMQVDLGLEKDRSRRFALWTLMYMLGRAPDLERVFPDPADREAARNFMDLSDRVQQPSQEGEGAS
;
A
#
# COMPACT_ATOMS: atom_id res chain seq x y z
N MET A 1 -40.09 -11.62 25.49
CA MET A 1 -40.06 -11.58 24.01
C MET A 1 -38.66 -11.17 23.57
N ARG A 2 -37.98 -12.08 22.85
CA ARG A 2 -36.89 -11.97 21.85
C ARG A 2 -35.81 -10.88 22.06
N HIS A 3 -34.58 -11.27 22.42
CA HIS A 3 -33.42 -11.54 21.52
C HIS A 3 -32.99 -10.28 20.71
N THR A 4 -31.74 -9.82 20.69
CA THR A 4 -30.51 -10.61 20.50
C THR A 4 -29.25 -9.83 20.94
N LYS A 5 -28.37 -10.52 21.67
CA LYS A 5 -26.92 -10.25 21.70
C LYS A 5 -26.40 -10.26 20.26
N HIS A 6 -25.58 -9.29 19.87
CA HIS A 6 -24.80 -9.37 18.64
C HIS A 6 -23.59 -10.28 18.90
N ASP A 7 -23.85 -11.58 18.78
CA ASP A 7 -22.84 -12.60 18.55
C ASP A 7 -22.17 -12.32 17.19
N TYR A 8 -20.94 -11.82 17.23
CA TYR A 8 -20.03 -11.91 16.08
C TYR A 8 -19.57 -13.38 15.97
N ALA A 9 -20.47 -14.23 15.49
CA ALA A 9 -20.12 -15.59 15.10
C ALA A 9 -19.24 -15.52 13.84
N LEU A 10 -18.03 -16.09 13.93
CA LEU A 10 -17.18 -16.42 12.81
C LEU A 10 -17.97 -17.21 11.75
N GLN A 11 -18.16 -16.62 10.57
CA GLN A 11 -18.54 -17.36 9.36
C GLN A 11 -17.28 -17.71 8.57
N PRO A 12 -17.01 -18.99 8.28
CA PRO A 12 -15.95 -19.38 7.36
C PRO A 12 -16.44 -19.15 5.92
N GLY A 13 -15.86 -18.18 5.22
CA GLY A 13 -16.01 -18.04 3.75
C GLY A 13 -16.67 -16.77 3.22
N GLY A 14 -16.79 -15.69 4.00
CA GLY A 14 -17.29 -14.41 3.49
C GLY A 14 -16.27 -13.68 2.62
N ARG A 15 -16.26 -13.94 1.30
CA ARG A 15 -15.69 -12.99 0.34
C ARG A 15 -16.46 -11.68 0.49
N SER A 16 -15.75 -10.63 0.89
CA SER A 16 -16.28 -9.27 1.06
C SER A 16 -17.17 -8.88 -0.12
N ALA A 17 -18.42 -8.51 0.17
CA ALA A 17 -19.43 -8.07 -0.80
C ALA A 17 -19.25 -6.59 -1.21
N TYR A 18 -18.01 -6.10 -1.19
CA TYR A 18 -17.66 -4.80 -1.75
C TYR A 18 -16.66 -5.03 -2.88
N PRO A 19 -16.93 -4.52 -4.11
CA PRO A 19 -15.85 -4.28 -5.06
C PRO A 19 -15.03 -3.10 -4.53
N SER A 20 -14.20 -3.37 -3.52
CA SER A 20 -13.14 -2.47 -3.07
C SER A 20 -12.06 -2.49 -4.14
N THR A 21 -12.18 -1.61 -5.12
CA THR A 21 -11.13 -1.42 -6.11
C THR A 21 -9.85 -0.97 -5.40
N MET A 22 -8.93 -1.94 -5.27
CA MET A 22 -7.53 -1.87 -4.82
C MET A 22 -7.28 -1.68 -3.32
N GLN A 23 -7.36 -2.77 -2.55
CA GLN A 23 -6.71 -2.82 -1.24
C GLN A 23 -5.25 -3.28 -1.35
N PHE A 24 -4.41 -2.89 -0.39
CA PHE A 24 -2.98 -3.23 -0.34
C PHE A 24 -2.73 -4.74 -0.46
N ASP A 25 -3.49 -5.56 0.29
CA ASP A 25 -3.37 -7.01 0.24
C ASP A 25 -3.74 -7.59 -1.14
N ASP A 26 -4.62 -6.92 -1.89
CA ASP A 26 -4.97 -7.35 -3.25
C ASP A 26 -3.82 -7.07 -4.23
N LEU A 27 -3.10 -5.96 -4.03
CA LEU A 27 -1.89 -5.68 -4.80
C LEU A 27 -0.79 -6.69 -4.47
N LEU A 28 -0.59 -7.01 -3.18
CA LEU A 28 0.39 -8.02 -2.79
C LEU A 28 0.06 -9.39 -3.40
N ARG A 29 -1.20 -9.85 -3.29
CA ARG A 29 -1.63 -11.12 -3.90
C ARG A 29 -1.48 -11.09 -5.42
N ARG A 30 -1.72 -9.96 -6.06
CA ARG A 30 -1.61 -9.81 -7.52
C ARG A 30 -0.17 -9.88 -8.03
N TYR A 31 0.79 -9.27 -7.32
CA TYR A 31 2.17 -9.15 -7.80
C TYR A 31 3.10 -10.20 -7.20
N PHE A 32 2.82 -10.69 -5.99
CA PHE A 32 3.68 -11.61 -5.24
C PHE A 32 3.00 -12.94 -4.90
N ALA A 33 1.74 -13.15 -5.31
CA ALA A 33 0.95 -14.35 -5.03
C ALA A 33 0.72 -14.64 -3.53
N THR A 34 1.00 -13.67 -2.66
CA THR A 34 0.84 -13.73 -1.20
C THR A 34 0.36 -12.38 -0.69
N ASP A 35 -0.35 -12.36 0.44
CA ASP A 35 -0.66 -11.16 1.22
C ASP A 35 0.38 -10.89 2.32
N ASP A 36 1.21 -11.89 2.64
CA ASP A 36 2.31 -11.75 3.59
C ASP A 36 3.59 -11.32 2.87
N PRO A 37 4.07 -10.08 3.09
CA PRO A 37 5.32 -9.61 2.50
C PRO A 37 6.56 -10.36 3.03
N GLY A 38 6.49 -10.95 4.23
CA GLY A 38 7.57 -11.76 4.80
C GLY A 38 7.76 -13.11 4.11
N ALA A 39 6.74 -13.61 3.40
CA ALA A 39 6.80 -14.85 2.64
C ALA A 39 7.38 -14.68 1.22
N ILE A 40 7.68 -13.44 0.79
CA ILE A 40 8.15 -13.15 -0.57
C ILE A 40 9.63 -13.54 -0.70
N THR A 41 9.92 -14.48 -1.61
CA THR A 41 11.31 -14.82 -1.94
C THR A 41 12.03 -13.68 -2.66
N PRO A 42 13.36 -13.53 -2.55
CA PRO A 42 14.09 -12.46 -3.26
C PRO A 42 13.90 -12.46 -4.79
N GLY A 43 13.75 -13.66 -5.39
CA GLY A 43 13.46 -13.80 -6.82
C GLY A 43 12.04 -13.32 -7.17
N ALA A 44 11.04 -13.70 -6.37
CA ALA A 44 9.67 -13.23 -6.54
C ALA A 44 9.53 -11.72 -6.28
N MET A 45 10.30 -11.19 -5.34
CA MET A 45 10.38 -9.75 -5.06
C MET A 45 10.81 -9.00 -6.32
N THR A 46 11.91 -9.43 -6.95
CA THR A 46 12.46 -8.80 -8.16
C THR A 46 11.46 -8.86 -9.32
N ALA A 47 10.92 -10.06 -9.61
CA ALA A 47 9.95 -10.24 -10.69
C ALA A 47 8.65 -9.45 -10.46
N GLY A 48 8.16 -9.39 -9.22
CA GLY A 48 6.99 -8.61 -8.83
C GLY A 48 7.21 -7.12 -9.05
N ILE A 49 8.36 -6.59 -8.62
CA ILE A 49 8.73 -5.18 -8.83
C ILE A 49 8.82 -4.85 -10.32
N GLU A 50 9.46 -5.68 -11.14
CA GLU A 50 9.56 -5.47 -12.59
C GLU A 50 8.18 -5.39 -13.23
N ARG A 51 7.29 -6.33 -12.90
CA ARG A 51 5.90 -6.33 -13.40
C ARG A 51 5.14 -5.09 -12.94
N MET A 52 5.32 -4.69 -11.68
CA MET A 52 4.69 -3.47 -11.17
C MET A 52 5.19 -2.23 -11.91
N GLN A 53 6.48 -2.13 -12.25
CA GLN A 53 7.03 -0.99 -13.01
C GLN A 53 6.45 -0.90 -14.42
N VAL A 54 6.26 -2.05 -15.09
CA VAL A 54 5.59 -2.12 -16.39
C VAL A 54 4.13 -1.68 -16.25
N ASP A 55 3.39 -2.23 -15.29
CA ASP A 55 1.99 -1.87 -15.05
C ASP A 55 1.84 -0.37 -14.73
N LEU A 56 2.75 0.19 -13.92
CA LEU A 56 2.77 1.62 -13.57
C LEU A 56 2.95 2.52 -14.81
N GLY A 57 3.83 2.12 -15.74
CA GLY A 57 4.05 2.86 -16.99
C GLY A 57 2.87 2.80 -17.97
N LEU A 58 2.08 1.73 -17.91
CA LEU A 58 0.87 1.56 -18.73
C LEU A 58 -0.37 2.19 -18.11
N GLU A 59 -0.38 2.36 -16.78
CA GLU A 59 -1.54 2.82 -16.04
C GLU A 59 -1.96 4.24 -16.41
N LYS A 60 -3.26 4.45 -16.63
CA LYS A 60 -3.85 5.76 -16.99
C LYS A 60 -4.67 6.35 -15.85
N ASP A 61 -5.23 5.52 -14.98
CA ASP A 61 -5.99 5.98 -13.84
C ASP A 61 -5.06 6.56 -12.76
N ARG A 62 -5.36 7.78 -12.30
CA ARG A 62 -4.54 8.50 -11.33
C ARG A 62 -4.48 7.77 -9.99
N SER A 63 -5.64 7.33 -9.50
CA SER A 63 -5.77 6.64 -8.21
C SER A 63 -4.99 5.34 -8.20
N ARG A 64 -5.08 4.56 -9.27
CA ARG A 64 -4.36 3.30 -9.45
C ARG A 64 -2.86 3.51 -9.61
N ARG A 65 -2.44 4.54 -10.34
CA ARG A 65 -1.01 4.88 -10.46
C ARG A 65 -0.42 5.27 -9.10
N PHE A 66 -1.17 6.05 -8.32
CA PHE A 66 -0.79 6.42 -6.96
C PHE A 66 -0.67 5.21 -6.04
N ALA A 67 -1.64 4.29 -6.05
CA ALA A 67 -1.59 3.07 -5.26
C ALA A 67 -0.39 2.18 -5.61
N LEU A 68 -0.12 1.99 -6.91
CA LEU A 68 1.04 1.21 -7.38
C LEU A 68 2.36 1.85 -6.95
N TRP A 69 2.49 3.17 -7.12
CA TRP A 69 3.68 3.91 -6.72
C TRP A 69 3.90 3.82 -5.20
N THR A 70 2.83 3.96 -4.41
CA THR A 70 2.87 3.87 -2.95
C THR A 70 3.38 2.51 -2.48
N LEU A 71 2.90 1.41 -3.09
CA LEU A 71 3.40 0.08 -2.79
C LEU A 71 4.90 -0.06 -3.13
N MET A 72 5.36 0.47 -4.27
CA MET A 72 6.78 0.45 -4.59
C MET A 72 7.62 1.28 -3.61
N TYR A 73 7.08 2.40 -3.11
CA TYR A 73 7.76 3.25 -2.14
C TYR A 73 7.97 2.50 -0.82
N MET A 74 6.93 1.82 -0.31
CA MET A 74 7.04 0.98 0.88
C MET A 74 8.04 -0.17 0.71
N LEU A 75 8.20 -0.68 -0.51
CA LEU A 75 9.20 -1.70 -0.85
C LEU A 75 10.61 -1.12 -1.12
N GLY A 76 10.79 0.20 -1.04
CA GLY A 76 12.08 0.88 -1.28
C GLY A 76 12.51 0.95 -2.75
N ARG A 77 11.57 0.82 -3.68
CA ARG A 77 11.83 0.70 -5.13
C ARG A 77 11.00 1.68 -5.97
N ALA A 78 10.43 2.70 -5.36
CA ALA A 78 9.63 3.71 -6.06
C ALA A 78 10.47 4.51 -7.07
N PRO A 79 9.96 4.70 -8.31
CA PRO A 79 10.53 5.64 -9.27
C PRO A 79 10.23 7.10 -8.92
N ASP A 80 11.01 8.02 -9.48
CA ASP A 80 10.89 9.46 -9.23
C ASP A 80 9.50 10.02 -9.56
N LEU A 81 9.01 10.93 -8.72
CA LEU A 81 7.68 11.56 -8.88
C LEU A 81 7.51 12.25 -10.23
N GLU A 82 8.53 12.98 -10.67
CA GLU A 82 8.52 13.72 -11.95
C GLU A 82 8.37 12.78 -13.17
N ARG A 83 8.80 11.52 -13.02
CA ARG A 83 8.68 10.50 -14.07
C ARG A 83 7.31 9.84 -14.09
N VAL A 84 6.68 9.67 -12.93
CA VAL A 84 5.44 8.90 -12.76
C VAL A 84 4.21 9.79 -12.86
N PHE A 85 4.29 10.99 -12.30
CA PHE A 85 3.18 11.92 -12.14
C PHE A 85 3.45 13.20 -12.93
N PRO A 86 2.85 13.34 -14.13
CA PRO A 86 3.00 14.56 -14.91
C PRO A 86 2.27 15.76 -14.26
N ASP A 87 1.19 15.49 -13.53
CA ASP A 87 0.40 16.51 -12.83
C ASP A 87 1.09 16.94 -11.52
N PRO A 88 1.35 18.25 -11.31
CA PRO A 88 1.89 18.75 -10.04
C PRO A 88 1.07 18.37 -8.80
N ALA A 89 -0.26 18.27 -8.90
CA ALA A 89 -1.12 17.91 -7.77
C ALA A 89 -0.90 16.45 -7.33
N ASP A 90 -0.64 15.54 -8.28
CA ASP A 90 -0.32 14.15 -7.96
C ASP A 90 1.05 14.03 -7.28
N ARG A 91 2.03 14.83 -7.73
CA ARG A 91 3.35 14.90 -7.09
C ARG A 91 3.25 15.45 -5.66
N GLU A 92 2.42 16.47 -5.44
CA GLU A 92 2.16 17.01 -4.11
C GLU A 92 1.51 15.97 -3.19
N ALA A 93 0.50 15.24 -3.68
CA ALA A 93 -0.11 14.15 -2.92
C ALA A 93 0.91 13.08 -2.51
N ALA A 94 1.83 12.72 -3.41
CA ALA A 94 2.89 11.77 -3.13
C ALA A 94 3.94 12.30 -2.14
N ARG A 95 4.29 13.59 -2.20
CA ARG A 95 5.13 14.27 -1.20
C ARG A 95 4.49 14.23 0.18
N ASN A 96 3.21 14.59 0.27
CA ASN A 96 2.46 14.52 1.52
C ASN A 96 2.43 13.09 2.09
N PHE A 97 2.29 12.07 1.25
CA PHE A 97 2.37 10.67 1.70
C PHE A 97 3.75 10.30 2.27
N MET A 98 4.84 10.72 1.63
CA MET A 98 6.20 10.50 2.13
C MET A 98 6.41 11.18 3.48
N ASP A 99 6.02 12.45 3.60
CA ASP A 99 6.13 13.20 4.86
C ASP A 99 5.33 12.53 5.99
N LEU A 100 4.13 12.04 5.71
CA LEU A 100 3.32 11.30 6.69
C LEU A 100 3.98 9.96 7.09
N SER A 101 4.54 9.23 6.12
CA SER A 101 5.22 7.95 6.36
C SER A 101 6.46 8.13 7.23
N ASP A 102 7.22 9.19 7.03
CA ASP A 102 8.39 9.53 7.84
C ASP A 102 8.00 9.89 9.28
N ARG A 103 6.88 10.61 9.45
CA ARG A 103 6.36 10.96 10.79
C ARG A 103 5.87 9.75 11.57
N VAL A 104 5.27 8.76 10.92
CA VAL A 104 4.85 7.50 11.56
C VAL A 104 6.06 6.67 11.98
N GLN A 105 7.19 6.79 11.26
CA GLN A 105 8.43 6.07 11.57
C GLN A 105 9.31 6.76 12.62
N GLN A 106 9.04 8.03 12.96
CA GLN A 106 9.72 8.72 14.06
C GLN A 106 9.04 8.36 15.39
N PRO A 107 9.63 7.47 16.23
CA PRO A 107 9.21 7.42 17.62
C PRO A 107 9.45 8.80 18.22
N SER A 108 8.44 9.36 18.87
CA SER A 108 8.54 10.61 19.63
C SER A 108 9.84 10.60 20.43
N GLN A 109 10.83 11.38 20.01
CA GLN A 109 11.99 11.68 20.83
C GLN A 109 11.53 12.66 21.91
N GLU A 110 10.85 12.13 22.93
CA GLU A 110 10.70 12.79 24.22
C GLU A 110 12.05 12.69 24.92
N GLY A 111 12.93 13.64 24.61
CA GLY A 111 14.12 13.91 25.39
C GLY A 111 13.73 14.57 26.70
N GLU A 112 13.41 13.75 27.71
CA GLU A 112 13.77 14.09 29.08
C GLU A 112 15.29 14.25 29.16
N GLY A 113 15.72 15.49 29.37
CA GLY A 113 17.09 15.88 29.60
C GLY A 113 17.16 17.05 30.57
N ALA A 114 16.36 17.00 31.63
CA ALA A 114 16.63 17.78 32.82
C ALA A 114 17.85 17.19 33.51
N SER A 115 18.95 17.96 33.56
CA SER A 115 19.89 18.04 34.69
C SER A 115 20.87 19.18 34.44
#